data_AF-A0A0D2LJ81-F1
#
_entry.id   AF-A0A0D2LJ81-F1
#
_cell.length_a   1.000
_cell.length_b   1.000
_cell.length_c   1.000
_cell.angle_alpha   90.00
_cell.angle_beta   90.00
_cell.angle_gamma   90.00
#
_symmetry.space_group_name_H-M   'P 1'
#
loop_
_entity.id
_entity.type
_entity.pdbx_description
1 polymer ?
#
loop_
_entity_poly.entity_id
_entity_poly.type
_entity_poly.pdbx_seq_one_letter_code
_entity_poly.pdbx_strand_id
1 'polypeptide(L)'
;MSKQLQNTFLPSGYPGSVGPHYLQYSLWQAVTNVATTANGVLASTFLLYAVGLGAGAIPTAGALNWVLKDGLGQLGTLLFAKAIAHNFDIHSKSWYFLSFVLLSSATGECMEIATILVPNAFLVLGSCANMIKGLSWMAGGSTRSVFNLSFVRDNNIADITAKNTSQYIFASLFGTALGVSICAYIGQSAPLALTSFSLLAAVV
;
A
#
# COMPACT_ATOMS: atom_id res chain seq x y z
N MET A 1 14.12 20.17 16.90
CA MET A 1 14.39 19.03 16.00
C MET A 1 15.88 19.01 15.69
N SER A 2 16.57 17.87 15.81
CA SER A 2 17.99 17.79 15.40
C SER A 2 18.13 18.15 13.92
N LYS A 3 19.16 18.92 13.54
CA LYS A 3 19.45 19.28 12.13
C LYS A 3 19.50 18.05 11.21
N GLN A 4 19.96 16.90 11.73
CA GLN A 4 19.99 15.66 10.98
C GLN A 4 18.59 15.14 10.66
N LEU A 5 17.68 15.15 11.65
CA LEU A 5 16.29 14.71 11.47
C LEU A 5 15.57 15.60 10.44
N GLN A 6 15.82 16.91 10.48
CA GLN A 6 15.29 17.84 9.50
C GLN A 6 15.81 17.54 8.10
N ASN A 7 17.11 17.30 7.95
CA ASN A 7 17.69 16.97 6.65
C ASN A 7 17.25 15.59 6.13
N THR A 8 16.88 14.65 7.00
CA THR A 8 16.37 13.34 6.57
C THR A 8 14.94 13.44 6.06
N PHE A 9 14.07 14.18 6.76
CA PHE A 9 12.63 14.13 6.51
C PHE A 9 12.05 15.36 5.80
N LEU A 10 12.73 16.50 5.81
CA LEU A 10 12.20 17.75 5.24
C LEU A 10 13.08 18.24 4.08
N PRO A 11 12.49 18.92 3.09
CA PRO A 11 13.26 19.49 1.99
C PRO A 11 14.28 20.51 2.46
N SER A 12 15.38 20.63 1.72
CA SER A 12 16.40 21.65 1.94
C SER A 12 15.76 23.04 1.87
N GLY A 13 16.09 23.91 2.81
CA GLY A 13 15.47 25.25 2.92
C GLY A 13 14.06 25.28 3.50
N TYR A 14 13.56 24.18 4.06
CA TYR A 14 12.29 24.17 4.80
C TYR A 14 12.33 25.18 5.97
N PRO A 15 11.28 25.99 6.19
CA PRO A 15 9.96 25.94 5.53
C PRO A 15 9.82 26.80 4.27
N GLY A 16 10.81 27.62 3.90
CA GLY A 16 10.71 28.55 2.78
C GLY A 16 10.58 27.87 1.42
N SER A 17 11.25 26.73 1.25
CA SER A 17 11.37 26.02 -0.03
C SER A 17 10.15 25.19 -0.46
N VAL A 18 9.09 25.13 0.36
CA VAL A 18 7.89 24.34 0.05
C VAL A 18 6.61 25.16 0.11
N GLY A 19 5.62 24.75 -0.68
CA GLY A 19 4.26 25.30 -0.67
C GLY A 19 3.55 25.19 0.68
N PRO A 20 2.45 25.93 0.87
CA PRO A 20 1.64 25.82 2.08
C PRO A 20 1.08 24.39 2.23
N HIS A 21 0.77 23.97 3.46
CA HIS A 21 0.19 22.65 3.78
C HIS A 21 1.07 21.42 3.52
N TYR A 22 2.33 21.57 3.11
CA TYR A 22 3.25 20.42 2.91
C TYR A 22 3.32 19.49 4.12
N LEU A 23 3.44 20.06 5.33
CA LEU A 23 3.56 19.27 6.56
C LEU A 23 2.25 18.53 6.91
N GLN A 24 1.10 19.15 6.68
CA GLN A 24 -0.20 18.50 6.89
C GLN A 24 -0.38 17.31 5.92
N TYR A 25 -0.02 17.51 4.65
CA TYR A 25 -0.01 16.44 3.65
C TYR A 25 0.96 15.30 4.03
N SER A 26 2.17 15.65 4.46
CA SER A 26 3.19 14.67 4.89
C SER A 26 2.74 13.83 6.09
N LEU A 27 2.11 14.46 7.09
CA LEU A 27 1.56 13.76 8.26
C LEU A 27 0.40 12.85 7.89
N TRP A 28 -0.56 13.35 7.09
CA TRP A 28 -1.65 12.53 6.59
C TRP A 28 -1.12 11.30 5.85
N GLN A 29 -0.18 11.51 4.92
CA GLN A 29 0.46 10.44 4.17
C GLN A 29 1.19 9.44 5.08
N ALA A 30 1.84 9.91 6.14
CA ALA A 30 2.51 9.03 7.11
C ALA A 30 1.53 8.10 7.82
N VAL A 31 0.39 8.64 8.31
CA VAL A 31 -0.64 7.82 8.97
C VAL A 31 -1.24 6.81 7.99
N THR A 32 -1.62 7.25 6.80
CA THR A 32 -2.15 6.38 5.74
C THR A 32 -1.16 5.26 5.37
N ASN A 33 0.13 5.58 5.27
CA ASN A 33 1.16 4.58 4.95
C ASN A 33 1.37 3.56 6.08
N VAL A 34 1.34 3.98 7.34
CA VAL A 34 1.42 3.07 8.50
C VAL A 34 0.27 2.06 8.42
N ALA A 35 -0.97 2.55 8.27
CA ALA A 35 -2.16 1.72 8.23
C ALA A 35 -2.16 0.75 7.03
N THR A 36 -1.87 1.27 5.83
CA THR A 36 -1.80 0.46 4.61
C THR A 36 -0.71 -0.61 4.71
N THR A 37 0.48 -0.26 5.23
CA THR A 37 1.57 -1.25 5.36
C THR A 37 1.22 -2.32 6.40
N ALA A 38 0.59 -1.94 7.51
CA ALA A 38 0.13 -2.89 8.52
C ALA A 38 -0.92 -3.87 7.96
N ASN A 39 -1.88 -3.37 7.18
CA ASN A 39 -2.84 -4.22 6.47
C ASN A 39 -2.15 -5.12 5.43
N GLY A 40 -1.16 -4.61 4.70
CA GLY A 40 -0.37 -5.42 3.76
C GLY A 40 0.34 -6.60 4.43
N VAL A 41 0.87 -6.41 5.65
CA VAL A 41 1.44 -7.51 6.45
C VAL A 41 0.37 -8.51 6.85
N LEU A 42 -0.78 -8.04 7.33
CA LEU A 42 -1.92 -8.88 7.71
C LEU A 42 -2.41 -9.72 6.53
N ALA A 43 -2.66 -9.10 5.38
CA ALA A 43 -3.13 -9.74 4.17
C ALA A 43 -2.12 -10.80 3.66
N SER A 44 -0.83 -10.47 3.65
CA SER A 44 0.24 -11.41 3.28
C SER A 44 0.30 -12.62 4.22
N THR A 45 0.13 -12.40 5.53
CA THR A 45 0.09 -13.47 6.53
C THR A 45 -1.10 -14.41 6.30
N PHE A 46 -2.27 -13.86 5.99
CA PHE A 46 -3.47 -14.65 5.71
C PHE A 46 -3.40 -15.40 4.38
N LEU A 47 -2.79 -14.84 3.34
CA LEU A 47 -2.47 -15.58 2.12
C LEU A 47 -1.58 -16.79 2.43
N LEU A 48 -0.60 -16.64 3.33
CA LEU A 48 0.28 -17.75 3.70
C LEU A 48 -0.50 -18.86 4.41
N TYR A 49 -1.44 -18.49 5.28
CA TYR A 49 -2.36 -19.46 5.88
C TYR A 49 -3.24 -20.15 4.83
N ALA A 50 -3.76 -19.40 3.84
CA ALA A 50 -4.59 -19.95 2.77
C ALA A 50 -3.84 -20.95 1.88
N VAL A 51 -2.53 -20.80 1.66
CA VAL A 51 -1.70 -21.78 0.92
C VAL A 51 -1.15 -22.93 1.77
N GLY A 52 -1.48 -22.96 3.07
CA GLY A 52 -1.18 -24.10 3.94
C GLY A 52 -0.10 -23.90 4.99
N LEU A 53 0.37 -22.68 5.25
CA LEU A 53 1.34 -22.39 6.33
C LEU A 53 0.84 -22.88 7.71
N GLY A 54 -0.48 -22.96 7.92
CA GLY A 54 -1.06 -23.43 9.19
C GLY A 54 -0.81 -24.90 9.52
N ALA A 55 -0.38 -25.73 8.56
CA ALA A 55 -0.09 -27.16 8.75
C ALA A 55 1.40 -27.48 8.96
N GLY A 56 2.24 -26.45 9.17
CA GLY A 56 3.68 -26.57 9.44
C GLY A 56 4.54 -26.14 8.26
N ALA A 57 4.40 -26.78 7.09
CA ALA A 57 5.12 -26.41 5.88
C ALA A 57 4.14 -26.16 4.72
N ILE A 58 4.46 -25.18 3.87
CA ILE A 58 3.68 -24.88 2.66
C ILE A 58 3.92 -26.01 1.65
N PRO A 59 2.89 -26.73 1.19
CA PRO A 59 3.03 -27.73 0.15
C PRO A 59 3.55 -27.11 -1.15
N THR A 60 4.29 -27.86 -1.97
CA THR A 60 4.79 -27.38 -3.28
C THR A 60 3.67 -26.82 -4.15
N ALA A 61 2.49 -27.45 -4.13
CA ALA A 61 1.31 -26.94 -4.85
C ALA A 61 0.83 -25.57 -4.34
N GLY A 62 0.90 -25.32 -3.03
CA GLY A 62 0.60 -24.01 -2.43
C GLY A 62 1.61 -22.94 -2.86
N ALA A 63 2.89 -23.29 -2.90
CA ALA A 63 3.93 -22.39 -3.41
C ALA A 63 3.75 -22.08 -4.90
N LEU A 64 3.38 -23.06 -5.73
CA LEU A 64 3.07 -22.83 -7.14
C LEU A 64 1.85 -21.92 -7.32
N ASN A 65 0.78 -22.16 -6.55
CA ASN A 65 -0.39 -21.28 -6.54
C ASN A 65 -0.04 -19.84 -6.13
N TRP A 66 0.89 -19.66 -5.19
CA TRP A 66 1.37 -18.34 -4.80
C TRP A 66 2.05 -17.61 -5.97
N VAL A 67 2.97 -18.28 -6.66
CA VAL A 67 3.68 -17.70 -7.80
C VAL A 67 2.74 -17.41 -8.96
N LEU A 68 1.81 -18.33 -9.27
CA LEU A 68 0.78 -18.13 -10.29
C LEU A 68 -0.13 -16.95 -9.94
N LYS A 69 -0.54 -16.86 -8.67
CA LYS A 69 -1.32 -15.74 -8.15
C LYS A 69 -0.64 -14.40 -8.46
N ASP A 70 0.66 -14.30 -8.16
CA ASP A 70 1.47 -13.10 -8.38
C ASP A 70 1.62 -12.79 -9.88
N GLY A 71 1.97 -13.79 -10.69
CA GLY A 71 2.12 -13.61 -12.14
C GLY A 71 0.84 -13.15 -12.83
N LEU A 72 -0.29 -13.80 -12.53
CA LEU A 72 -1.59 -13.42 -13.09
C LEU A 72 -2.04 -12.03 -12.63
N GLY A 73 -1.79 -11.68 -11.37
CA GLY A 73 -2.10 -10.34 -10.86
C GLY A 73 -1.27 -9.24 -11.54
N GLN A 74 0.02 -9.49 -11.79
CA GLN A 74 0.90 -8.57 -12.51
C GLN A 74 0.50 -8.43 -13.99
N LEU A 75 0.18 -9.55 -14.66
CA LEU A 75 -0.35 -9.53 -16.02
C LEU A 75 -1.67 -8.74 -16.10
N GLY A 76 -2.58 -8.97 -15.17
CA GLY A 76 -3.81 -8.20 -15.06
C GLY A 76 -3.53 -6.71 -14.92
N THR A 77 -2.63 -6.34 -14.00
CA THR A 77 -2.22 -4.94 -13.78
C THR A 77 -1.72 -4.31 -15.08
N LEU A 78 -0.86 -4.99 -15.83
CA LEU A 78 -0.33 -4.51 -17.11
C LEU A 78 -1.42 -4.29 -18.15
N LEU A 79 -2.35 -5.24 -18.28
CA LEU A 79 -3.44 -5.15 -19.25
C LEU A 79 -4.41 -4.00 -18.94
N PHE A 80 -4.79 -3.82 -17.67
CA PHE A 80 -5.65 -2.73 -17.24
C PHE A 80 -4.95 -1.37 -17.29
N ALA A 81 -3.66 -1.33 -16.93
CA ALA A 81 -2.83 -0.13 -17.04
C ALA A 81 -2.83 0.42 -18.46
N LYS A 82 -2.65 -0.44 -19.47
CA LYS A 82 -2.71 -0.04 -20.88
C LYS A 82 -4.01 0.68 -21.23
N ALA A 83 -5.14 0.25 -20.67
CA ALA A 83 -6.45 0.83 -20.96
C ALA A 83 -6.70 2.15 -20.20
N ILE A 84 -6.14 2.30 -19.01
CA ILE A 84 -6.52 3.37 -18.07
C ILE A 84 -5.44 4.45 -17.92
N ALA A 85 -4.17 4.18 -18.24
CA ALA A 85 -3.04 5.07 -17.96
C ALA A 85 -3.22 6.50 -18.48
N HIS A 86 -3.81 6.68 -19.67
CA HIS A 86 -4.07 8.01 -20.23
C HIS A 86 -5.02 8.86 -19.36
N ASN A 87 -5.88 8.23 -18.56
CA ASN A 87 -6.82 8.93 -17.69
C ASN A 87 -6.19 9.44 -16.38
N PHE A 88 -4.97 8.98 -16.04
CA PHE A 88 -4.29 9.40 -14.82
C PHE A 88 -3.92 10.89 -14.85
N ASP A 89 -3.59 11.43 -16.02
CA ASP A 89 -3.28 12.86 -16.16
C ASP A 89 -4.55 13.73 -16.17
N ILE A 90 -5.69 13.20 -16.65
CA ILE A 90 -6.94 13.95 -16.77
C ILE A 90 -7.58 14.17 -15.38
N HIS A 91 -7.59 13.15 -14.54
CA HIS A 91 -8.25 13.18 -13.23
C HIS A 91 -7.28 12.81 -12.08
N SER A 92 -6.08 13.39 -12.06
CA SER A 92 -5.00 12.96 -11.15
C SER A 92 -5.37 12.99 -9.68
N LYS A 93 -6.17 13.98 -9.24
CA LYS A 93 -6.64 14.04 -7.85
C LYS A 93 -7.55 12.85 -7.52
N SER A 94 -8.54 12.57 -8.37
CA SER A 94 -9.46 11.46 -8.18
C SER A 94 -8.74 10.11 -8.19
N TRP A 95 -7.82 9.90 -9.14
CA TRP A 95 -7.02 8.67 -9.22
C TRP A 95 -6.07 8.49 -8.03
N TYR A 96 -5.51 9.57 -7.51
CA TYR A 96 -4.71 9.55 -6.30
C TYR A 96 -5.55 9.11 -5.10
N PHE A 97 -6.68 9.77 -4.84
CA PHE A 97 -7.58 9.34 -3.75
C PHE A 97 -8.12 7.92 -3.94
N LEU A 98 -8.46 7.55 -5.19
CA LEU A 98 -8.92 6.21 -5.53
C LEU A 98 -7.88 5.13 -5.20
N SER A 99 -6.60 5.42 -5.45
CA SER A 99 -5.50 4.51 -5.12
C SER A 99 -5.44 4.23 -3.62
N PHE A 100 -5.54 5.28 -2.79
CA PHE A 100 -5.49 5.12 -1.34
C PHE A 100 -6.74 4.45 -0.76
N VAL A 101 -7.94 4.84 -1.20
CA VAL A 101 -9.20 4.42 -0.58
C VAL A 101 -9.74 3.11 -1.15
N LEU A 102 -9.73 2.95 -2.48
CA LEU A 102 -10.44 1.84 -3.13
C LEU A 102 -9.51 0.72 -3.58
N LEU A 103 -8.26 1.00 -3.93
CA LEU A 103 -7.39 -0.01 -4.55
C LEU A 103 -6.40 -0.66 -3.57
N SER A 104 -5.83 0.06 -2.59
CA SER A 104 -4.89 -0.55 -1.63
C SER A 104 -5.58 -1.18 -0.41
N SER A 105 -6.37 -0.40 0.34
CA SER A 105 -6.76 -0.75 1.72
C SER A 105 -8.16 -1.33 1.89
N ALA A 106 -9.04 -1.31 0.87
CA ALA A 106 -10.43 -1.77 1.02
C ALA A 106 -10.75 -3.01 0.18
N THR A 107 -10.23 -3.11 -1.06
CA THR A 107 -10.67 -4.16 -2.00
C THR A 107 -9.60 -5.22 -2.21
N GLY A 108 -8.33 -4.85 -2.41
CA GLY A 108 -7.25 -5.81 -2.64
C GLY A 108 -6.92 -6.65 -1.39
N GLU A 109 -6.48 -6.00 -0.32
CA GLU A 109 -6.08 -6.66 0.93
C GLU A 109 -7.25 -7.40 1.62
N CYS A 110 -8.48 -6.89 1.51
CA CYS A 110 -9.67 -7.58 2.00
C CYS A 110 -9.90 -8.90 1.25
N MET A 111 -9.77 -8.88 -0.08
CA MET A 111 -9.87 -10.10 -0.90
C MET A 111 -8.77 -11.10 -0.57
N GLU A 112 -7.55 -10.65 -0.28
CA GLU A 112 -6.45 -11.49 0.18
C GLU A 112 -6.78 -12.16 1.53
N ILE A 113 -7.30 -11.42 2.50
CA ILE A 113 -7.74 -11.98 3.79
C ILE A 113 -8.89 -12.97 3.58
N ALA A 114 -9.84 -12.67 2.69
CA ALA A 114 -10.98 -13.53 2.38
C ALA A 114 -10.59 -14.86 1.71
N THR A 115 -9.37 -14.99 1.15
CA THR A 115 -8.90 -16.25 0.56
C THR A 115 -8.90 -17.41 1.55
N ILE A 116 -8.73 -17.16 2.85
CA ILE A 116 -8.78 -18.19 3.89
C ILE A 116 -10.19 -18.79 4.05
N LEU A 117 -11.24 -18.02 3.72
CA LEU A 117 -12.63 -18.46 3.79
C LEU A 117 -13.01 -19.35 2.62
N VAL A 118 -12.36 -19.16 1.47
CA VAL A 118 -12.60 -19.93 0.24
C VAL A 118 -11.27 -20.35 -0.41
N PRO A 119 -10.53 -21.31 0.19
CA PRO A 119 -9.21 -21.72 -0.33
C PRO A 119 -9.25 -22.27 -1.77
N ASN A 120 -10.38 -22.87 -2.17
CA ASN A 120 -10.58 -23.37 -3.54
C ASN A 120 -10.54 -22.26 -4.60
N ALA A 121 -10.85 -21.02 -4.22
CA ALA A 121 -10.82 -19.85 -5.11
C ALA A 121 -9.55 -19.01 -4.93
N PHE A 122 -8.54 -19.51 -4.20
CA PHE A 122 -7.31 -18.79 -3.86
C PHE A 122 -6.67 -18.11 -5.08
N LEU A 123 -6.53 -18.85 -6.18
CA LEU A 123 -5.85 -18.36 -7.37
C LEU A 123 -6.61 -17.19 -8.00
N VAL A 124 -7.93 -17.30 -8.17
CA VAL A 124 -8.76 -16.23 -8.75
C VAL A 124 -8.81 -15.02 -7.82
N LEU A 125 -9.18 -15.22 -6.55
CA LEU A 125 -9.31 -14.14 -5.58
C LEU A 125 -7.98 -13.42 -5.35
N GLY A 126 -6.92 -14.18 -5.14
CA GLY A 126 -5.59 -13.65 -4.92
C GLY A 126 -5.03 -12.92 -6.14
N SER A 127 -5.27 -13.41 -7.36
CA SER A 127 -4.82 -12.72 -8.58
C SER A 127 -5.59 -11.44 -8.83
N CYS A 128 -6.91 -11.45 -8.64
CA CYS A 128 -7.73 -10.24 -8.70
C CYS A 128 -7.27 -9.21 -7.65
N ALA A 129 -7.00 -9.65 -6.43
CA ALA A 129 -6.51 -8.78 -5.37
C ALA A 129 -5.15 -8.14 -5.72
N ASN A 130 -4.19 -8.95 -6.19
CA ASN A 130 -2.88 -8.46 -6.63
C ASN A 130 -2.99 -7.50 -7.83
N MET A 131 -3.90 -7.77 -8.76
CA MET A 131 -4.18 -6.88 -9.89
C MET A 131 -4.69 -5.52 -9.41
N ILE A 132 -5.64 -5.51 -8.47
CA ILE A 132 -6.19 -4.30 -7.87
C ILE A 132 -5.10 -3.51 -7.13
N LYS A 133 -4.25 -4.20 -6.34
CA LYS A 133 -3.11 -3.59 -5.63
C LYS A 133 -2.07 -3.02 -6.61
N GLY A 134 -1.74 -3.75 -7.66
CA GLY A 134 -0.83 -3.27 -8.70
C GLY A 134 -1.35 -2.02 -9.40
N LEU A 135 -2.65 -1.99 -9.71
CA LEU A 135 -3.30 -0.80 -10.28
C LEU A 135 -3.31 0.37 -9.29
N SER A 136 -3.51 0.10 -8.00
CA SER A 136 -3.39 1.10 -6.93
C SER A 136 -2.02 1.77 -6.95
N TRP A 137 -0.98 0.96 -6.89
CA TRP A 137 0.40 1.40 -6.84
C TRP A 137 0.77 2.23 -8.05
N MET A 138 0.29 1.82 -9.23
CA MET A 138 0.50 2.56 -10.45
C MET A 138 -0.25 3.90 -10.46
N ALA A 139 -1.54 3.91 -10.15
CA ALA A 139 -2.34 5.13 -10.12
C ALA A 139 -1.78 6.13 -9.10
N GLY A 140 -1.52 5.68 -7.87
CA GLY A 140 -0.95 6.51 -6.81
C GLY A 140 0.47 6.96 -7.12
N GLY A 141 1.30 6.10 -7.69
CA GLY A 141 2.68 6.43 -8.08
C GLY A 141 2.74 7.48 -9.18
N SER A 142 1.97 7.30 -10.25
CA SER A 142 1.94 8.21 -11.40
C SER A 142 1.37 9.58 -11.02
N THR A 143 0.29 9.61 -10.25
CA THR A 143 -0.39 10.86 -9.86
C THR A 143 0.32 11.62 -8.73
N ARG A 144 1.14 10.95 -7.90
CA ARG A 144 1.91 11.59 -6.82
C ARG A 144 2.85 12.69 -7.32
N SER A 145 3.34 12.57 -8.56
CA SER A 145 4.18 13.59 -9.19
C SER A 145 3.45 14.95 -9.25
N VAL A 146 2.17 14.95 -9.62
CA VAL A 146 1.31 16.14 -9.69
C VAL A 146 1.12 16.78 -8.31
N PHE A 147 0.97 15.96 -7.26
CA PHE A 147 0.89 16.47 -5.88
C PHE A 147 2.21 17.07 -5.42
N ASN A 148 3.34 16.41 -5.67
CA ASN A 148 4.65 16.94 -5.27
C ASN A 148 4.93 18.28 -5.97
N LEU A 149 4.53 18.42 -7.24
CA LEU A 149 4.67 19.67 -8.00
C LEU A 149 3.91 20.83 -7.36
N SER A 150 2.75 20.58 -6.73
CA SER A 150 1.99 21.63 -6.03
C SER A 150 2.72 22.22 -4.82
N PHE A 151 3.74 21.54 -4.30
CA PHE A 151 4.56 22.00 -3.17
C PHE A 151 5.89 22.61 -3.60
N VAL A 152 6.23 22.64 -4.88
CA VAL A 152 7.50 23.22 -5.37
C VAL A 152 7.47 24.73 -5.25
N ARG A 153 8.56 25.32 -4.72
CA ARG A 153 8.81 26.78 -4.76
C ARG A 153 10.11 27.15 -5.46
N ASP A 154 11.15 26.35 -5.26
CA ASP A 154 12.52 26.68 -5.73
C ASP A 154 13.06 25.63 -6.71
N ASN A 155 12.23 25.18 -7.67
CA ASN A 155 12.58 24.10 -8.61
C ASN A 155 13.11 22.81 -7.92
N ASN A 156 12.65 22.56 -6.69
CA ASN A 156 13.14 21.51 -5.79
C ASN A 156 12.30 20.21 -5.83
N ILE A 157 11.71 19.87 -6.98
CA ILE A 157 10.81 18.71 -7.13
C ILE A 157 11.49 17.38 -6.78
N ALA A 158 12.77 17.23 -7.15
CA ALA A 158 13.54 16.03 -6.85
C ALA A 158 13.76 15.87 -5.35
N ASP A 159 14.04 16.96 -4.64
CA ASP A 159 14.22 16.96 -3.19
C ASP A 159 12.91 16.62 -2.47
N ILE A 160 11.81 17.29 -2.82
CA ILE A 160 10.46 16.98 -2.29
C ILE A 160 10.13 15.51 -2.50
N THR A 161 10.39 14.97 -3.69
CA THR A 161 10.12 13.56 -4.00
C THR A 161 11.00 12.62 -3.17
N ALA A 162 12.29 12.93 -3.00
CA ALA A 162 13.21 12.14 -2.17
C ALA A 162 12.80 12.16 -0.68
N LYS A 163 12.35 13.30 -0.15
CA LYS A 163 11.85 13.40 1.23
C LYS A 163 10.54 12.66 1.43
N ASN A 164 9.62 12.75 0.47
CA ASN A 164 8.38 11.97 0.51
C ASN A 164 8.66 10.47 0.51
N THR A 165 9.66 10.00 -0.26
CA THR A 165 10.12 8.59 -0.20
C THR A 165 10.71 8.24 1.17
N SER A 166 11.53 9.11 1.75
CA SER A 166 12.11 8.89 3.09
C SER A 166 11.03 8.80 4.18
N GLN A 167 10.04 9.68 4.12
CA GLN A 167 8.86 9.66 4.99
C GLN A 167 8.03 8.38 4.81
N TYR A 168 7.82 7.96 3.55
CA TYR A 168 7.15 6.70 3.23
C TYR A 168 7.87 5.49 3.83
N ILE A 169 9.19 5.38 3.65
CA ILE A 169 9.99 4.27 4.18
C ILE A 169 9.91 4.24 5.71
N PHE A 170 10.03 5.40 6.36
CA PHE A 170 9.92 5.46 7.81
C PHE A 170 8.52 5.02 8.28
N ALA A 171 7.46 5.56 7.69
CA ALA A 171 6.09 5.16 8.00
C ALA A 171 5.84 3.66 7.74
N SER A 172 6.37 3.10 6.66
CA SER A 172 6.20 1.67 6.34
C SER A 172 6.94 0.76 7.31
N LEU A 173 8.09 1.17 7.86
CA LEU A 173 8.75 0.42 8.94
C LEU A 173 7.87 0.32 10.19
N PHE A 174 7.24 1.42 10.60
CA PHE A 174 6.27 1.41 11.72
C PHE A 174 5.05 0.57 11.39
N GLY A 175 4.48 0.72 10.19
CA GLY A 175 3.35 -0.08 9.74
C GLY A 175 3.67 -1.58 9.70
N THR A 176 4.89 -1.94 9.27
CA THR A 176 5.35 -3.34 9.28
C THR A 176 5.42 -3.89 10.70
N ALA A 177 6.05 -3.16 11.63
CA ALA A 177 6.15 -3.56 13.03
C ALA A 177 4.76 -3.70 13.68
N LEU A 178 3.84 -2.76 13.40
CA LEU A 178 2.45 -2.81 13.84
C LEU A 178 1.74 -4.04 13.27
N GLY A 179 1.83 -4.27 11.96
CA GLY A 179 1.20 -5.40 11.28
C GLY A 179 1.69 -6.75 11.82
N VAL A 180 3.01 -6.90 12.03
CA VAL A 180 3.58 -8.12 12.64
C VAL A 180 3.03 -8.32 14.05
N SER A 181 2.95 -7.25 14.85
CA SER A 181 2.39 -7.32 16.20
C SER A 181 0.93 -7.77 16.17
N ILE A 182 0.12 -7.15 15.30
CA ILE A 182 -1.30 -7.51 15.09
C ILE A 182 -1.43 -8.99 14.70
N CYS A 183 -0.65 -9.46 13.73
CA CYS A 183 -0.66 -10.87 13.31
C CYS A 183 -0.30 -11.81 14.46
N ALA A 184 0.68 -11.46 15.29
CA ALA A 184 1.09 -12.25 16.45
C ALA A 184 -0.02 -12.39 17.49
N TYR A 185 -0.85 -11.36 17.68
CA TYR A 185 -2.00 -11.41 18.59
C TYR A 185 -3.22 -12.16 18.01
N ILE A 186 -3.49 -12.01 16.71
CA ILE A 186 -4.70 -12.54 16.05
C ILE A 186 -4.57 -14.02 15.67
N GLY A 187 -3.37 -14.47 15.30
CA GLY A 187 -3.15 -15.80 14.74
C GLY A 187 -3.95 -16.02 13.45
N GLN A 188 -4.60 -17.18 13.33
CA GLN A 188 -5.34 -17.60 12.13
C GLN A 188 -6.83 -17.20 12.12
N SER A 189 -7.26 -16.37 13.07
CA SER A 189 -8.68 -16.05 13.23
C SER A 189 -9.18 -15.02 12.20
N ALA A 190 -9.92 -15.51 11.20
CA ALA A 190 -10.45 -14.67 10.11
C ALA A 190 -11.34 -13.49 10.57
N PRO A 191 -12.25 -13.65 11.56
CA PRO A 191 -13.07 -12.53 12.02
C PRO A 191 -12.23 -11.42 12.64
N LEU A 192 -11.25 -11.76 13.49
CA LEU A 192 -10.37 -10.77 14.11
C LEU A 192 -9.50 -10.07 13.06
N ALA A 193 -8.99 -10.80 12.08
CA ALA A 193 -8.25 -10.20 10.97
C ALA A 193 -9.10 -9.22 10.16
N LEU A 194 -10.35 -9.56 9.83
CA LEU A 194 -11.26 -8.64 9.15
C LEU A 194 -11.56 -7.40 10.01
N THR A 195 -11.76 -7.56 11.32
CA THR A 195 -11.97 -6.39 12.20
C THR A 195 -10.75 -5.49 12.27
N SER A 196 -9.54 -6.04 12.43
CA SER A 196 -8.31 -5.25 12.46
C SER A 196 -8.03 -4.58 11.13
N PHE A 197 -8.32 -5.27 10.03
CA PHE A 197 -8.28 -4.70 8.70
C PHE A 197 -9.23 -3.52 8.54
N SER A 198 -10.49 -3.66 8.95
CA SER A 198 -11.46 -2.56 8.90
C SER A 198 -11.06 -1.37 9.76
N LEU A 199 -10.49 -1.61 10.95
CA LEU A 199 -9.99 -0.56 11.83
C LEU A 199 -8.82 0.21 11.19
N LEU A 200 -7.87 -0.49 10.58
CA LEU A 200 -6.74 0.14 9.89
C LEU A 200 -7.20 0.87 8.62
N ALA A 201 -8.13 0.28 7.85
CA ALA A 201 -8.68 0.89 6.65
C ALA A 201 -9.48 2.18 6.96
N ALA A 202 -10.10 2.29 8.14
CA ALA A 202 -10.84 3.48 8.55
C ALA A 202 -9.94 4.71 8.82
N VAL A 203 -8.62 4.52 8.95
CA VAL A 203 -7.66 5.62 9.19
C VAL A 203 -7.06 6.16 7.88
N VAL A 204 -7.31 5.49 6.75
CA VAL A 204 -6.83 5.86 5.40
C VAL A 204 -7.78 6.82 4.74
#